data_AF-A0A1J1DYP3-F1
#
_entry.id   AF-A0A1J1DYP3-F1
#
_cell.length_a   1.000
_cell.length_b   1.000
_cell.length_c   1.000
_cell.angle_alpha   90.00
_cell.angle_beta   90.00
_cell.angle_gamma   90.00
#
_symmetry.space_group_name_H-M   'P 1'
#
loop_
_entity.id
_entity.type
_entity.pdbx_description
1 polymer ?
#
loop_
_entity_poly.entity_id
_entity_poly.type
_entity_poly.pdbx_seq_one_letter_code
_entity_poly.pdbx_strand_id
1 'polypeptide(L)'
;MGFFIDFIEIIFIIVPVVTPIFNEMNVDMLWVSVLIAFNLQTSFLTPPFGFALFYLKGVTPQGVSTNQIYKGVIPFIIIQIIVLALIVKFPELVMKIS
;
A
#
# COMPACT_ATOMS: atom_id res chain seq x y z
N MET A 1 -1.67 -3.73 -21.62
CA MET A 1 -0.26 -4.04 -21.32
C MET A 1 0.54 -2.73 -21.34
N GLY A 2 0.39 -1.86 -20.33
CA GLY A 2 0.95 -0.50 -20.44
C GLY A 2 0.97 0.35 -19.17
N PHE A 3 0.81 -0.24 -17.97
CA PHE A 3 0.98 0.53 -16.74
C PHE A 3 1.24 -0.37 -15.51
N PHE A 4 2.17 -1.33 -15.63
CA PHE A 4 2.64 -2.09 -14.48
C PHE A 4 4.10 -1.73 -14.27
N ILE A 5 4.33 -0.77 -13.38
CA ILE A 5 5.59 -0.75 -12.65
C ILE A 5 5.32 -1.68 -11.46
N ASP A 6 5.99 -2.83 -11.42
CA ASP A 6 5.80 -3.79 -10.31
C ASP A 6 6.18 -3.12 -8.97
N PHE A 7 5.64 -3.59 -7.85
CA PHE A 7 5.95 -2.99 -6.54
C PHE A 7 7.45 -2.98 -6.26
N ILE A 8 8.17 -4.00 -6.75
CA ILE A 8 9.63 -4.09 -6.71
C ILE A 8 10.27 -2.94 -7.49
N GLU A 9 9.81 -2.67 -8.70
CA GLU A 9 10.31 -1.58 -9.54
C GLU A 9 10.03 -0.20 -8.91
N ILE A 10 8.84 -0.01 -8.34
CA ILE A 10 8.50 1.23 -7.62
C ILE A 10 9.46 1.44 -6.45
N ILE A 11 9.73 0.39 -5.66
CA ILE A 11 10.64 0.46 -4.50
C ILE A 11 12.06 0.81 -4.98
N PHE A 12 12.57 0.17 -6.02
CA PHE A 12 13.91 0.45 -6.54
C PHE A 12 14.07 1.87 -7.09
N ILE A 13 13.00 2.50 -7.58
CA ILE A 13 13.03 3.88 -8.05
C ILE A 13 12.87 4.85 -6.88
N ILE A 14 11.86 4.65 -6.03
CA ILE A 14 11.46 5.60 -4.99
C ILE A 14 12.43 5.60 -3.82
N VAL A 15 12.86 4.43 -3.33
CA VAL A 15 13.69 4.35 -2.11
C VAL A 15 15.00 5.12 -2.27
N PRO A 16 15.81 4.94 -3.33
CA PRO A 16 17.05 5.70 -3.50
C PRO A 16 16.83 7.21 -3.67
N VAL A 17 15.69 7.61 -4.21
CA VAL A 17 15.34 9.03 -4.42
C VAL A 17 14.96 9.70 -3.10
N VAL A 18 14.16 9.04 -2.27
CA VAL A 18 13.71 9.61 -0.99
C VAL A 18 14.74 9.45 0.13
N THR A 19 15.64 8.47 0.01
CA THR A 19 16.69 8.18 1.01
C THR A 19 17.51 9.42 1.41
N PRO A 20 18.16 10.15 0.47
CA PRO A 20 18.95 11.31 0.84
C PRO A 20 18.11 12.42 1.49
N ILE A 21 16.88 12.64 1.01
CA ILE A 21 15.97 13.68 1.50
C ILE A 21 15.63 13.45 2.97
N PHE A 22 15.20 12.24 3.33
CA PHE A 22 14.82 11.93 4.70
C PHE A 22 16.03 11.78 5.64
N ASN A 23 17.19 11.34 5.13
CA ASN A 23 18.44 11.33 5.89
C ASN A 23 18.87 12.77 6.25
N GLU A 24 18.76 13.73 5.33
CA GLU A 24 19.01 15.15 5.62
C GLU A 24 18.04 15.71 6.67
N MET A 25 16.80 15.22 6.67
CA MET A 25 15.78 15.57 7.67
C MET A 25 15.95 14.83 9.01
N ASN A 26 16.96 13.97 9.17
CA ASN A 26 17.17 13.09 10.33
C ASN A 26 15.95 12.22 10.66
N VAL A 27 15.22 11.78 9.63
CA VAL A 27 14.07 10.88 9.76
C VAL A 27 14.54 9.44 9.65
N ASP A 28 14.01 8.57 10.51
CA ASP A 28 14.32 7.14 10.48
C ASP A 28 13.80 6.47 9.20
N MET A 29 14.71 5.86 8.45
CA MET A 29 14.42 5.11 7.23
C MET A 29 13.51 3.90 7.44
N LEU A 30 13.53 3.29 8.63
CA LEU A 30 12.64 2.20 8.99
C LEU A 30 11.18 2.66 8.94
N TRP A 31 10.90 3.82 9.54
CA TRP A 31 9.56 4.38 9.54
C TRP A 31 9.09 4.76 8.13
N VAL A 32 9.97 5.39 7.34
CA VAL A 32 9.69 5.72 5.93
C VAL A 32 9.42 4.46 5.10
N SER A 33 10.23 3.42 5.27
CA SER A 33 10.10 2.15 4.54
C SER A 33 8.78 1.46 4.86
N VAL A 34 8.36 1.48 6.13
CA VAL A 34 7.06 0.93 6.55
C VAL A 34 5.90 1.73 5.95
N LEU A 35 5.97 3.06 5.93
CA LEU A 35 4.94 3.87 5.27
C LEU A 35 4.83 3.57 3.77
N ILE A 36 5.97 3.44 3.07
CA ILE A 36 6.01 3.07 1.66
C ILE A 36 5.40 1.68 1.45
N ALA A 37 5.77 0.69 2.26
CA ALA A 37 5.25 -0.67 2.17
C ALA A 37 3.72 -0.73 2.38
N PHE A 38 3.20 -0.06 3.41
CA PHE A 38 1.75 0.02 3.67
C PHE A 38 1.01 0.76 2.55
N ASN A 39 1.59 1.83 2.00
CA ASN A 39 0.99 2.57 0.89
C ASN A 39 0.91 1.70 -0.39
N LEU A 40 2.00 1.00 -0.73
CA LEU A 40 2.05 0.07 -1.86
C LEU A 40 1.07 -1.08 -1.68
N GLN A 41 0.97 -1.67 -0.49
CA GLN A 41 -0.03 -2.70 -0.19
C GLN A 41 -1.46 -2.20 -0.42
N THR A 42 -1.76 -0.96 -0.01
CA THR A 42 -3.08 -0.33 -0.20
C THR A 42 -3.41 -0.15 -1.68
N SER A 43 -2.41 0.14 -2.51
CA SER A 43 -2.60 0.32 -3.95
C SER A 43 -3.13 -0.95 -4.64
N PHE A 44 -2.77 -2.15 -4.15
CA PHE A 44 -3.29 -3.43 -4.64
C PHE A 44 -4.79 -3.65 -4.38
N LEU A 45 -5.35 -2.93 -3.41
CA LEU A 45 -6.75 -3.06 -2.97
C LEU A 45 -7.65 -1.96 -3.54
N THR A 46 -7.11 -0.96 -4.24
CA THR A 46 -7.87 0.22 -4.69
C THR A 46 -7.75 0.40 -6.21
N PRO A 47 -8.85 0.59 -6.98
CA PRO A 47 -8.74 0.95 -8.40
C PRO A 47 -7.98 2.29 -8.55
N PRO A 48 -7.05 2.48 -9.51
CA PRO A 48 -6.81 1.74 -10.76
C PRO A 48 -5.76 0.61 -10.70
N PHE A 49 -5.06 0.43 -9.57
CA PHE A 49 -4.03 -0.61 -9.34
C PHE A 49 -4.57 -1.80 -8.55
N GLY A 50 -5.89 -2.00 -8.57
CA GLY A 50 -6.59 -3.06 -7.85
C GLY A 50 -6.38 -4.44 -8.46
N PHE A 51 -5.15 -4.90 -8.60
CA PHE A 51 -4.81 -6.24 -9.08
C PHE A 51 -5.59 -7.34 -8.37
N ALA A 52 -5.71 -7.24 -7.04
CA ALA A 52 -6.48 -8.19 -6.26
C ALA A 52 -7.96 -8.15 -6.67
N LEU A 53 -8.50 -6.95 -6.95
CA LEU A 53 -9.88 -6.78 -7.41
C LEU A 53 -10.10 -7.32 -8.84
N PHE A 54 -9.14 -7.11 -9.74
CA PHE A 54 -9.20 -7.64 -11.11
C PHE A 54 -8.98 -9.14 -11.16
N TYR A 55 -8.10 -9.67 -10.31
CA TYR A 55 -7.91 -11.11 -10.12
C TYR A 55 -9.22 -11.75 -9.61
N LEU A 56 -9.81 -11.17 -8.56
CA LEU A 56 -11.09 -11.64 -8.02
C LEU A 56 -12.18 -11.63 -9.08
N LYS A 57 -12.27 -10.55 -9.89
CA LYS A 57 -13.20 -10.47 -11.04
C LYS A 57 -12.98 -11.58 -12.06
N GLY A 58 -11.74 -11.98 -12.32
CA GLY A 58 -11.40 -13.04 -13.26
C GLY A 58 -11.83 -14.45 -12.83
N VAL A 59 -11.97 -14.68 -11.52
CA VAL A 59 -12.36 -15.97 -10.93
C VAL A 59 -13.77 -15.97 -10.34
N THR A 60 -14.52 -14.86 -10.42
CA THR A 60 -15.85 -14.78 -9.80
C THR A 60 -16.92 -15.47 -10.65
N PRO A 61 -17.86 -16.21 -10.04
CA PRO A 61 -19.00 -16.81 -10.75
C PRO A 61 -19.86 -15.77 -11.49
N GLN A 62 -20.49 -16.20 -12.59
CA GLN A 62 -21.47 -15.39 -13.32
C GLN A 62 -22.64 -15.04 -12.39
N GLY A 63 -22.71 -13.78 -11.97
CA GLY A 63 -23.72 -13.29 -11.01
C GLY A 63 -23.16 -12.32 -9.98
N VAL A 64 -21.84 -12.30 -9.75
CA VAL A 64 -21.20 -11.31 -8.89
C VAL A 64 -20.80 -10.09 -9.71
N SER A 65 -21.41 -8.95 -9.40
CA SER A 65 -21.08 -7.68 -10.04
C SER A 65 -19.75 -7.11 -9.53
N THR A 66 -19.03 -6.36 -10.37
CA THR A 66 -17.82 -5.63 -9.98
C THR A 66 -18.06 -4.75 -8.73
N ASN A 67 -19.28 -4.19 -8.59
CA ASN A 67 -19.66 -3.39 -7.42
C ASN A 67 -19.70 -4.19 -6.12
N GLN A 68 -20.05 -5.47 -6.14
CA GLN A 68 -20.02 -6.33 -4.95
C GLN A 68 -18.59 -6.61 -4.51
N ILE A 69 -17.69 -6.84 -5.47
CA ILE A 69 -16.25 -7.02 -5.22
C ILE A 69 -15.67 -5.75 -4.59
N TYR A 70 -15.99 -4.57 -5.13
CA TYR A 70 -15.54 -3.30 -4.58
C TYR A 70 -16.11 -3.02 -3.19
N LYS A 71 -17.37 -3.33 -2.93
CA LYS A 71 -17.94 -3.20 -1.58
C LYS A 71 -17.30 -4.17 -0.58
N GLY A 72 -16.91 -5.36 -1.01
CA GLY A 72 -16.23 -6.36 -0.17
C GLY A 72 -14.85 -5.92 0.31
N VAL A 73 -14.14 -5.07 -0.46
CA VAL A 73 -12.80 -4.58 -0.08
C VAL A 73 -12.82 -3.38 0.88
N ILE A 74 -13.95 -2.66 0.95
CA ILE A 74 -14.12 -1.48 1.83
C ILE A 74 -13.67 -1.74 3.29
N PRO A 75 -14.10 -2.81 4.00
CA PRO A 75 -13.65 -3.04 5.37
C PRO A 75 -12.13 -3.20 5.49
N PHE A 76 -11.48 -3.81 4.49
CA PHE A 76 -10.01 -3.95 4.47
C PHE A 76 -9.33 -2.60 4.28
N ILE A 77 -9.86 -1.74 3.40
CA ILE A 77 -9.35 -0.37 3.20
C ILE A 77 -9.49 0.45 4.50
N ILE A 78 -10.60 0.31 5.22
CA ILE A 78 -10.81 1.01 6.49
C ILE A 78 -9.75 0.57 7.52
N ILE A 79 -9.53 -0.73 7.68
CA ILE A 79 -8.49 -1.25 8.58
C ILE A 79 -7.10 -0.72 8.18
N GLN A 80 -6.81 -0.72 6.87
CA GLN A 80 -5.54 -0.23 6.34
C GLN A 80 -5.31 1.25 6.68
N ILE A 81 -6.32 2.10 6.50
CA ILE A 81 -6.25 3.53 6.84
C ILE A 81 -6.06 3.72 8.36
N ILE A 82 -6.74 2.91 9.19
CA ILE A 82 -6.56 2.96 10.65
C ILE A 82 -5.11 2.63 11.02
N VAL A 83 -4.55 1.55 10.46
CA VAL A 83 -3.17 1.16 10.73
C VAL A 83 -2.18 2.23 10.26
N LEU A 84 -2.38 2.80 9.07
CA LEU A 84 -1.57 3.90 8.56
C LEU A 84 -1.63 5.12 9.49
N ALA A 85 -2.82 5.50 9.95
CA ALA A 85 -3.00 6.60 10.89
C ALA A 85 -2.29 6.35 12.24
N LEU A 86 -2.30 5.10 12.71
CA LEU A 86 -1.57 4.71 13.92
C LEU A 86 -0.05 4.81 13.72
N ILE A 87 0.49 4.35 12.59
CA ILE A 87 1.93 4.44 12.29
C ILE A 87 2.40 5.91 12.17
N VAL A 88 1.57 6.77 11.56
CA VAL A 88 1.88 8.19 11.42
C VAL A 88 1.81 8.91 12.79
N LYS A 89 0.82 8.59 13.62
CA LYS A 89 0.62 9.25 14.93
C LYS A 89 1.56 8.71 16.01
N PHE A 90 1.96 7.44 15.92
CA PHE A 90 2.80 6.75 16.88
C PHE A 90 3.98 6.08 16.16
N PRO A 91 4.95 6.87 15.66
CA PRO A 91 6.12 6.34 14.94
C PRO A 91 6.93 5.35 15.78
N GLU A 92 6.92 5.51 17.10
CA GLU A 92 7.55 4.61 18.06
C GLU A 92 7.04 3.16 17.99
N LEU A 93 5.80 2.92 17.53
CA LEU A 93 5.29 1.55 17.36
C LEU A 93 6.15 0.73 16.40
N VAL A 94 6.74 1.40 15.41
CA VAL A 94 7.58 0.76 14.39
C VAL A 94 9.04 0.74 14.84
N MET A 95 9.54 1.86 15.38
CA MET A 95 10.94 1.99 15.79
C MET A 95 11.30 1.16 17.02
N LYS A 96 10.34 0.90 17.92
CA LYS A 96 10.59 0.13 19.16
C LYS A 96 10.70 -1.38 18.94
N ILE A 97 10.43 -1.85 17.72
CA ILE A 97 10.54 -3.28 17.35
C ILE A 97 11.98 -3.66 16.98
N SER A 98 12.89 -2.68 16.78
CA SER A 98 14.34 -2.89 16.61
C SER A 98 15.11 -2.71 17.92
#